data_AF-A0A178E2T8-F1
#
_entry.id   AF-A0A178E2T8-F1
#
_cell.length_a   1.000
_cell.length_b   1.000
_cell.length_c   1.000
_cell.angle_alpha   90.00
_cell.angle_beta   90.00
_cell.angle_gamma   90.00
#
_symmetry.space_group_name_H-M   'P 1'
#
loop_
_entity.id
_entity.type
_entity.pdbx_description
1 polymer ?
#
loop_
_entity_poly.entity_id
_entity_poly.type
_entity_poly.pdbx_seq_one_letter_code
_entity_poly.pdbx_strand_id
1 'polypeptide(L)'
;MQRRLFKQRGKKNSKKAQDPRITNIRYHLSHPLTPRPLHFSRNRYLRHWTIHRAWLLFLRKRRWAEERDLERQYMSMRAACEHLRLLDQNGNRVTEEEAGGQGADPTRLGVKGREVGRLYRSAMLKRGVWGSVPIEYAKVQTDFPSRDGWNHGWVRP
;
A
#
# COMPACT_ATOMS: atom_id res chain seq x y z
N MET A 1 66.89 -54.37 -21.84
CA MET A 1 65.72 -53.58 -22.30
C MET A 1 64.64 -53.60 -21.22
N GLN A 2 64.46 -52.52 -20.45
CA GLN A 2 63.35 -52.38 -19.49
C GLN A 2 62.21 -51.60 -20.16
N ARG A 3 61.10 -52.27 -20.49
CA ARG A 3 59.90 -51.63 -21.05
C ARG A 3 59.05 -51.02 -19.93
N ARG A 4 58.95 -49.69 -19.91
CA ARG A 4 58.01 -48.93 -19.07
C ARG A 4 56.57 -49.23 -19.49
N LEU A 5 55.77 -49.82 -18.61
CA LEU A 5 54.32 -49.91 -18.77
C LEU A 5 53.67 -48.64 -18.20
N PHE A 6 53.33 -47.69 -19.09
CA PHE A 6 52.49 -46.55 -18.74
C PHE A 6 51.04 -47.02 -18.57
N LYS A 7 50.56 -47.04 -17.32
CA LYS A 7 49.16 -47.29 -16.98
C LYS A 7 48.34 -46.04 -17.33
N GLN A 8 47.60 -46.07 -18.45
CA GLN A 8 46.64 -45.03 -18.77
C GLN A 8 45.53 -45.01 -17.70
N ARG A 9 45.45 -43.92 -16.93
CA ARG A 9 44.32 -43.65 -16.03
C ARG A 9 43.11 -43.30 -16.87
N GLY A 10 42.09 -44.17 -16.86
CA GLY A 10 40.80 -43.88 -17.47
C GLY A 10 40.19 -42.58 -16.93
N LYS A 11 39.75 -41.70 -17.83
CA LYS A 11 39.00 -40.49 -17.50
C LYS A 11 37.68 -40.91 -16.83
N LYS A 12 37.59 -40.75 -15.50
CA LYS A 12 36.30 -40.80 -14.80
C LYS A 12 35.49 -39.59 -15.27
N ASN A 13 34.33 -39.84 -15.88
CA ASN A 13 33.32 -38.83 -16.18
C ASN A 13 33.06 -37.98 -14.93
N SER A 14 33.59 -36.76 -14.87
CA SER A 14 33.24 -35.81 -13.82
C SER A 14 31.80 -35.40 -14.06
N LYS A 15 30.85 -36.04 -13.38
CA LYS A 15 29.53 -35.43 -13.14
C LYS A 15 29.82 -33.99 -12.71
N LYS A 16 29.32 -33.00 -13.48
CA LYS A 16 29.59 -31.57 -13.24
C LYS A 16 29.51 -31.32 -11.75
N ALA A 17 30.64 -31.02 -11.11
CA ALA A 17 30.69 -30.76 -9.68
C ALA A 17 29.68 -29.66 -9.41
N GLN A 18 28.64 -29.99 -8.64
CA GLN A 18 27.57 -29.04 -8.38
C GLN A 18 28.20 -27.88 -7.61
N ASP A 19 28.04 -26.66 -8.12
CA ASP A 19 28.69 -25.48 -7.57
C ASP A 19 28.44 -25.43 -6.05
N PRO A 20 29.47 -25.36 -5.20
CA PRO A 20 29.32 -25.33 -3.75
C PRO A 20 28.42 -24.18 -3.29
N ARG A 21 28.33 -23.07 -4.04
CA ARG A 21 27.41 -21.97 -3.78
C ARG A 21 25.96 -22.43 -3.89
N ILE A 22 25.62 -23.19 -4.94
CA ILE A 22 24.27 -23.74 -5.14
C ILE A 22 23.93 -24.71 -4.00
N THR A 23 24.91 -25.51 -3.55
CA THR A 23 24.75 -26.40 -2.40
C THR A 23 24.47 -25.63 -1.11
N ASN A 24 25.22 -24.55 -0.84
CA ASN A 24 24.99 -23.68 0.33
C ASN A 24 23.63 -22.97 0.26
N ILE A 25 23.24 -22.47 -0.91
CA ILE A 25 21.92 -21.85 -1.12
C ILE A 25 20.82 -22.86 -0.80
N ARG A 26 20.91 -24.08 -1.33
CA ARG A 26 19.93 -25.15 -1.04
C ARG A 26 19.92 -25.52 0.44
N TYR A 27 21.09 -25.62 1.06
CA TYR A 27 21.21 -25.91 2.47
C TYR A 27 20.52 -24.84 3.35
N HIS A 28 20.69 -23.55 3.04
CA HIS A 28 20.06 -22.46 3.81
C HIS A 28 18.58 -22.23 3.50
N LEU A 29 18.13 -22.54 2.28
CA LEU A 29 16.71 -22.43 1.92
C LEU A 29 15.87 -23.58 2.48
N SER A 30 16.38 -24.80 2.45
CA SER A 30 15.65 -26.00 2.87
C SER A 30 16.39 -26.73 3.99
N HIS A 31 16.78 -25.99 5.02
CA HIS A 31 17.52 -26.56 6.13
C HIS A 31 16.60 -27.43 7.02
N PRO A 32 16.93 -28.72 7.25
CA PRO A 32 16.07 -29.61 8.02
C PRO A 32 16.12 -29.37 9.55
N LEU A 33 17.07 -28.58 10.07
CA LEU A 33 17.11 -28.22 11.49
C LEU A 33 16.15 -27.06 11.77
N THR A 34 14.86 -27.32 11.71
CA THR A 34 13.86 -26.44 12.32
C THR A 34 13.78 -26.74 13.82
N PRO A 35 13.66 -25.72 14.68
CA PRO A 35 13.50 -25.96 16.11
C PRO A 35 12.21 -26.74 16.36
N ARG A 36 12.20 -27.56 17.41
CA ARG A 36 11.00 -28.28 17.82
C ARG A 36 9.87 -27.29 18.16
N PRO A 37 8.60 -27.67 17.96
CA PRO A 37 7.46 -26.85 18.38
C PRO A 37 7.57 -26.43 19.84
N LEU A 38 7.06 -25.24 20.15
CA LEU A 38 7.19 -24.65 21.46
C LEU A 38 6.19 -25.27 22.44
N HIS A 39 6.71 -25.88 23.52
CA HIS A 39 5.90 -26.43 24.60
C HIS A 39 5.84 -25.45 25.77
N PHE A 40 4.63 -25.07 26.18
CA PHE A 40 4.41 -24.17 27.30
C PHE A 40 3.83 -24.89 28.52
N SER A 41 4.27 -24.52 29.72
CA SER A 41 3.55 -24.85 30.94
C SER A 41 2.21 -24.10 31.01
N ARG A 42 1.26 -24.61 31.80
CA ARG A 42 -0.10 -24.03 31.90
C ARG A 42 -0.10 -22.52 32.14
N ASN A 43 0.64 -22.03 33.14
CA ASN A 43 0.70 -20.59 33.45
C ASN A 43 1.32 -19.77 32.31
N ARG A 44 2.34 -20.29 31.62
CA ARG A 44 2.96 -19.62 30.47
C ARG A 44 2.00 -19.56 29.28
N TYR A 45 1.27 -20.65 29.01
CA TYR A 45 0.25 -20.72 27.97
C TYR A 45 -0.86 -19.70 28.22
N LEU A 46 -1.38 -19.62 29.45
CA LEU A 46 -2.42 -18.64 29.80
C LEU A 46 -1.93 -17.20 29.61
N ARG A 47 -0.71 -16.86 30.01
CA ARG A 47 -0.13 -15.52 29.77
C ARG A 47 0.01 -15.22 28.28
N HIS A 48 0.46 -16.18 27.49
CA HIS A 48 0.55 -16.02 26.04
C HIS A 48 -0.84 -15.79 25.43
N TRP A 49 -1.83 -16.58 25.85
CA TRP A 49 -3.20 -16.46 25.37
C TRP A 49 -3.81 -15.08 25.71
N THR A 50 -3.62 -14.58 26.93
CA THR A 50 -4.15 -13.26 27.32
C THR A 50 -3.49 -12.13 26.53
N ILE A 51 -2.17 -12.15 26.36
CA ILE A 51 -1.44 -11.16 25.53
C ILE A 51 -1.94 -11.22 24.09
N HIS A 52 -2.06 -12.41 23.51
CA HIS A 52 -2.52 -12.59 22.14
C HIS A 52 -3.95 -12.06 21.94
N ARG A 53 -4.87 -12.38 22.87
CA ARG A 53 -6.25 -11.88 22.84
C ARG A 53 -6.31 -10.36 22.99
N ALA A 54 -5.54 -9.77 23.90
CA ALA A 54 -5.46 -8.33 24.08
C ALA A 54 -4.95 -7.63 22.82
N TRP A 55 -3.92 -8.19 22.17
CA TRP A 55 -3.39 -7.70 20.90
C TRP A 55 -4.43 -7.73 19.78
N LEU A 56 -5.17 -8.84 19.63
CA LEU A 56 -6.25 -8.93 18.64
C LEU A 56 -7.36 -7.90 18.88
N LEU A 57 -7.72 -7.65 20.14
CA LEU A 57 -8.70 -6.62 20.49
C LEU A 57 -8.17 -5.22 20.16
N PHE A 58 -6.90 -4.94 20.45
CA PHE A 58 -6.24 -3.68 20.09
C PHE A 58 -6.24 -3.46 18.57
N LEU A 59 -5.85 -4.48 17.78
CA LEU A 59 -5.88 -4.40 16.32
C LEU A 59 -7.29 -4.15 15.77
N ARG A 60 -8.32 -4.81 16.34
CA ARG A 60 -9.71 -4.55 15.96
C ARG A 60 -10.11 -3.11 16.23
N LYS A 61 -9.77 -2.57 17.40
CA LYS A 61 -10.04 -1.17 17.76
C LYS A 61 -9.34 -0.19 16.81
N ARG A 62 -8.08 -0.46 16.46
CA ARG A 62 -7.33 0.35 15.49
C ARG A 62 -8.00 0.38 14.12
N ARG A 63 -8.32 -0.79 13.57
CA ARG A 63 -9.01 -0.90 12.27
C ARG A 63 -10.33 -0.14 12.26
N TRP A 64 -11.13 -0.31 13.32
CA TRP A 64 -12.39 0.40 13.49
C TRP A 64 -12.24 1.92 13.65
N ALA A 65 -11.12 2.41 14.15
CA ALA A 65 -10.83 3.84 14.21
C ALA A 65 -10.43 4.34 12.81
N GLU A 66 -9.53 3.64 12.13
CA GLU A 66 -9.11 3.94 10.76
C GLU A 66 -10.30 3.96 9.78
N GLU A 67 -11.19 2.97 9.86
CA GLU A 67 -12.44 2.91 9.07
C GLU A 67 -13.33 4.13 9.31
N ARG A 68 -13.54 4.51 10.58
CA ARG A 68 -14.34 5.70 10.92
C ARG A 68 -13.69 7.00 10.46
N ASP A 69 -12.37 7.09 10.52
CA ASP A 69 -11.64 8.27 10.05
C ASP A 69 -11.82 8.42 8.53
N LEU A 70 -11.73 7.32 7.79
CA LEU A 70 -12.01 7.28 6.35
C LEU A 70 -13.48 7.61 6.05
N GLU A 71 -14.43 7.07 6.81
CA GLU A 71 -15.85 7.42 6.69
C GLU A 71 -16.08 8.91 6.91
N ARG A 72 -15.47 9.52 7.94
CA ARG A 72 -15.59 10.96 8.22
C ARG A 72 -15.03 11.79 7.08
N GLN A 73 -13.85 11.42 6.57
CA GLN A 73 -13.25 12.09 5.40
C GLN A 73 -14.17 11.99 4.18
N TYR A 74 -14.71 10.79 3.91
CA TYR A 74 -15.65 10.57 2.81
C TYR A 74 -16.92 11.39 2.95
N MET A 75 -17.55 11.39 4.13
CA MET A 75 -18.77 12.17 4.38
C MET A 75 -18.53 13.66 4.24
N SER A 76 -17.38 14.17 4.71
CA SER A 76 -16.97 15.56 4.53
C SER A 76 -16.79 15.92 3.05
N MET A 77 -16.05 15.10 2.29
CA MET A 77 -15.86 15.29 0.85
C MET A 77 -17.19 15.23 0.10
N ARG A 78 -18.07 14.30 0.44
CA ARG A 78 -19.40 14.15 -0.16
C ARG A 78 -20.26 15.39 0.09
N ALA A 79 -20.30 15.89 1.32
CA ALA A 79 -21.06 17.08 1.68
C ALA A 79 -20.55 18.32 0.92
N ALA A 80 -19.24 18.49 0.83
CA ALA A 80 -18.62 19.57 0.06
C ALA A 80 -18.95 19.47 -1.45
N CYS A 81 -18.91 18.27 -2.02
CA CYS A 81 -19.26 18.05 -3.43
C CYS A 81 -20.76 18.31 -3.70
N GLU A 82 -21.65 17.90 -2.80
CA GLU A 82 -23.07 18.26 -2.90
C GLU A 82 -23.29 19.77 -2.85
N HIS A 83 -22.58 20.47 -1.96
CA HIS A 83 -22.64 21.92 -1.90
C HIS A 83 -22.22 22.57 -3.23
N LEU A 84 -21.13 22.07 -3.86
CA LEU A 84 -20.70 22.55 -5.18
C LEU A 84 -21.71 22.23 -6.30
N ARG A 85 -22.46 21.13 -6.19
CA ARG A 85 -23.49 20.75 -7.17
C ARG A 85 -24.65 21.74 -7.17
N LEU A 86 -25.00 22.24 -5.98
CA LEU A 86 -26.08 23.20 -5.75
C LEU A 86 -25.64 24.67 -5.86
N LEU A 87 -24.37 24.93 -6.20
CA LEU A 87 -23.84 26.28 -6.30
C LEU A 87 -24.08 26.87 -7.69
N ASP A 88 -24.60 28.10 -7.72
CA ASP A 88 -24.64 28.95 -8.93
C ASP A 88 -23.33 29.72 -9.13
N GLN A 89 -23.17 30.36 -10.29
CA GLN A 89 -22.02 31.22 -10.64
C GLN A 89 -21.78 32.34 -9.63
N ASN A 90 -22.84 32.86 -9.01
CA ASN A 90 -22.76 33.92 -8.00
C ASN A 90 -22.45 33.41 -6.59
N GLY A 91 -22.23 32.10 -6.41
CA GLY A 91 -21.97 31.50 -5.09
C GLY A 91 -23.22 31.27 -4.25
N ASN A 92 -24.41 31.53 -4.79
CA ASN A 92 -25.68 31.29 -4.11
C ASN A 92 -26.09 29.81 -4.22
N ARG A 93 -26.74 29.30 -3.18
CA ARG A 93 -27.29 27.95 -3.17
C ARG A 93 -28.61 27.89 -3.93
N VAL A 94 -28.75 26.85 -4.72
CA VAL A 94 -29.91 26.54 -5.55
C VAL A 94 -30.63 25.30 -4.97
N THR A 95 -31.92 25.16 -5.23
CA THR A 95 -32.69 23.95 -4.89
C THR A 95 -32.20 22.74 -5.70
N GLU A 96 -32.48 21.53 -5.21
CA GLU A 96 -32.01 20.30 -5.86
C GLU A 96 -32.64 20.07 -7.24
N GLU A 97 -33.88 20.53 -7.44
CA GLU A 97 -34.65 20.39 -8.68
C GLU A 97 -34.09 21.27 -9.82
N GLU A 98 -33.57 22.43 -9.45
CA GLU A 98 -32.96 23.39 -10.37
C GLU A 98 -31.51 22.99 -10.74
N ALA A 99 -30.89 22.14 -9.91
CA ALA A 99 -29.53 21.66 -10.10
C ALA A 99 -29.44 20.51 -11.11
N GLY A 100 -28.23 20.28 -11.62
CA GLY A 100 -27.95 19.18 -12.55
C GLY A 100 -27.98 17.79 -11.89
N GLY A 101 -27.79 16.77 -12.73
CA GLY A 101 -27.79 15.37 -12.32
C GLY A 101 -26.67 15.03 -11.31
N GLN A 102 -26.98 14.10 -10.42
CA GLN A 102 -26.05 13.52 -9.45
C GLN A 102 -25.53 12.16 -9.96
N GLY A 103 -24.33 11.76 -9.55
CA GLY A 103 -23.85 10.39 -9.76
C GLY A 103 -23.32 10.11 -11.17
N ALA A 104 -23.78 8.99 -11.77
CA ALA A 104 -23.21 8.40 -12.99
C ALA A 104 -23.31 9.29 -14.23
N ASP A 105 -24.31 10.19 -14.29
CA ASP A 105 -24.47 11.21 -15.33
C ASP A 105 -24.35 12.63 -14.75
N PRO A 106 -23.15 13.06 -14.32
CA PRO A 106 -22.93 14.39 -13.76
C PRO A 106 -23.08 15.51 -14.81
N THR A 107 -23.14 15.14 -16.09
CA THR A 107 -23.24 16.06 -17.23
C THR A 107 -24.68 16.52 -17.49
N ARG A 108 -25.69 15.85 -16.89
CA ARG A 108 -27.10 16.25 -17.03
C ARG A 108 -27.30 17.66 -16.47
N LEU A 109 -27.80 18.56 -17.29
CA LEU A 109 -28.07 19.94 -16.93
C LEU A 109 -29.45 20.07 -16.26
N GLY A 110 -29.53 20.94 -15.26
CA GLY A 110 -30.78 21.34 -14.62
C GLY A 110 -31.46 22.49 -15.36
N VAL A 111 -32.55 22.99 -14.79
CA VAL A 111 -33.38 24.08 -15.37
C VAL A 111 -32.57 25.35 -15.58
N LYS A 112 -31.66 25.69 -14.65
CA LYS A 112 -30.78 26.87 -14.73
C LYS A 112 -29.54 26.67 -15.63
N GLY A 113 -29.47 25.57 -16.37
CA GLY A 113 -28.46 25.34 -17.40
C GLY A 113 -27.08 25.00 -16.84
N ARG A 114 -26.03 25.51 -17.49
CA ARG A 114 -24.62 25.12 -17.23
C ARG A 114 -23.96 25.85 -16.08
N GLU A 115 -24.49 26.99 -15.64
CA GLU A 115 -23.83 27.75 -14.57
C GLU A 115 -23.95 27.05 -13.21
N VAL A 116 -25.11 26.44 -12.93
CA VAL A 116 -25.30 25.64 -11.73
C VAL A 116 -24.50 24.33 -11.82
N GLY A 117 -23.74 24.04 -10.76
CA GLY A 117 -22.92 22.83 -10.67
C GLY A 117 -21.72 22.79 -11.61
N ARG A 118 -21.32 23.92 -12.21
CA ARG A 118 -20.13 24.00 -13.09
C ARG A 118 -18.87 23.51 -12.39
N LEU A 119 -18.63 24.01 -11.17
CA LEU A 119 -17.47 23.63 -10.35
C LEU A 119 -17.51 22.15 -9.95
N TYR A 120 -18.69 21.62 -9.64
CA TYR A 120 -18.87 20.20 -9.34
C TYR A 120 -18.46 19.31 -10.52
N ARG A 121 -18.94 19.61 -11.74
CA ARG A 121 -18.56 18.85 -12.94
C ARG A 121 -17.06 18.90 -13.21
N SER A 122 -16.43 20.07 -13.03
CA SER A 122 -14.98 20.21 -13.15
C SER A 122 -14.23 19.37 -12.12
N ALA A 123 -14.67 19.35 -10.86
CA ALA A 123 -14.06 18.57 -9.79
C ALA A 123 -14.20 17.05 -9.99
N MET A 124 -15.25 16.60 -10.65
CA MET A 124 -15.46 15.18 -10.95
C MET A 124 -14.58 14.65 -12.09
N LEU A 125 -13.92 15.52 -12.87
CA LEU A 125 -13.02 15.11 -13.94
C LEU A 125 -11.80 14.36 -13.39
N LYS A 126 -11.58 13.13 -13.88
CA LYS A 126 -10.43 12.29 -13.49
C LYS A 126 -9.22 12.45 -14.41
N ARG A 127 -8.96 13.67 -14.88
CA ARG A 127 -7.82 13.97 -15.78
C ARG A 127 -6.50 13.77 -15.02
N GLY A 128 -5.63 12.91 -15.54
CA GLY A 128 -4.31 12.64 -14.93
C GLY A 128 -4.34 11.85 -13.62
N VAL A 129 -5.52 11.45 -13.11
CA VAL A 129 -5.66 10.73 -11.84
C VAL A 129 -5.12 9.30 -11.92
N TRP A 130 -5.24 8.66 -13.10
CA TRP A 130 -4.75 7.30 -13.32
C TRP A 130 -3.23 7.22 -13.55
N GLY A 131 -2.51 8.34 -13.42
CA GLY A 131 -1.05 8.37 -13.37
C GLY A 131 -0.49 8.00 -12.00
N SER A 132 0.81 8.22 -11.79
CA SER A 132 1.46 8.04 -10.49
C SER A 132 1.37 9.29 -9.62
N VAL A 133 1.50 9.10 -8.30
CA VAL A 133 1.70 10.19 -7.35
C VAL A 133 3.16 10.66 -7.43
N PRO A 134 3.48 11.96 -7.27
CA PRO A 134 4.86 12.44 -7.22
C PRO A 134 5.70 11.70 -6.18
N ILE A 135 6.88 11.22 -6.59
CA ILE A 135 7.72 10.33 -5.79
C ILE A 135 8.23 11.01 -4.50
N GLU A 136 8.38 12.33 -4.51
CA GLU A 136 8.81 13.12 -3.36
C GLU A 136 7.80 13.10 -2.22
N TYR A 137 6.50 12.94 -2.53
CA TYR A 137 5.43 12.84 -1.55
C TYR A 137 5.22 11.39 -1.07
N ALA A 138 5.59 10.40 -1.88
CA ALA A 138 5.47 8.98 -1.55
C ALA A 138 6.55 8.45 -0.57
N LYS A 139 7.33 9.34 0.06
CA LYS A 139 8.36 8.96 1.03
C LYS A 139 7.73 8.37 2.30
N VAL A 140 8.19 7.18 2.69
CA VAL A 140 7.72 6.47 3.88
C VAL A 140 8.32 7.10 5.15
N GLN A 141 7.60 7.02 6.26
CA GLN A 141 8.11 7.43 7.57
C GLN A 141 9.35 6.60 7.96
N THR A 142 10.37 7.27 8.48
CA THR A 142 11.61 6.63 8.96
C THR A 142 11.68 6.66 10.48
N ASP A 143 12.39 5.70 11.09
CA ASP A 143 12.54 5.63 12.55
C ASP A 143 13.26 6.86 13.13
N PHE A 144 14.19 7.43 12.36
CA PHE A 144 14.93 8.65 12.72
C PHE A 144 14.82 9.68 11.59
N PRO A 145 14.74 10.98 11.91
CA PRO A 145 14.72 12.03 10.91
C PRO A 145 16.09 12.15 10.22
N SER A 146 16.10 12.73 9.02
CA SER A 146 17.35 13.12 8.35
C SER A 146 18.01 14.29 9.10
N ARG A 147 19.33 14.45 8.90
CA ARG A 147 20.10 15.54 9.52
C ARG A 147 19.52 16.93 9.23
N ASP A 148 19.11 17.15 8.00
CA ASP A 148 18.61 18.45 7.54
C ASP A 148 17.09 18.59 7.69
N GLY A 149 16.37 17.50 8.01
CA GLY A 149 14.92 17.48 8.22
C GLY A 149 14.13 17.88 6.97
N TRP A 150 13.87 19.18 6.80
CA TRP A 150 13.07 19.77 5.73
C TRP A 150 13.88 20.77 4.89
N ASN A 151 13.71 20.73 3.56
CA ASN A 151 14.35 21.68 2.67
C ASN A 151 13.58 23.00 2.59
N HIS A 152 13.97 23.99 3.40
CA HIS A 152 13.42 25.34 3.37
C HIS A 152 13.83 26.16 2.14
N GLY A 153 14.93 25.78 1.47
CA GLY A 153 15.45 26.46 0.28
C GLY A 153 14.91 25.91 -1.04
N TRP A 154 13.78 25.20 -1.02
CA TRP A 154 13.20 24.62 -2.22
C TRP A 154 12.79 25.73 -3.21
N VAL A 155 13.32 25.65 -4.43
CA VAL A 155 12.95 26.51 -5.56
C VAL A 155 12.48 25.63 -6.72
N ARG A 156 11.52 26.12 -7.49
CA ARG A 156 11.07 25.44 -8.70
C ARG A 156 12.21 25.48 -9.73
N PRO A 157 12.73 24.32 -10.18
CA PRO A 157 13.71 24.29 -11.26
C PRO A 157 13.11 24.75 -12.59
#